data_AF-A0A9N9ZBH5-F1
#
_entry.id   AF-A0A9N9ZBH5-F1
#
_cell.length_a   1.000
_cell.length_b   1.000
_cell.length_c   1.000
_cell.angle_alpha   90.00
_cell.angle_beta   90.00
_cell.angle_gamma   90.00
#
_symmetry.space_group_name_H-M   'P 1'
#
loop_
_entity.id
_entity.type
_entity.pdbx_description
1 polymer ?
#
loop_
_entity_poly.entity_id
_entity_poly.type
_entity_poly.pdbx_seq_one_letter_code
_entity_poly.pdbx_strand_id
1 'polypeptide(L)'
;MAREPSALHPEELLLYDDEYQVVVCQQCKYALRGTAIDRHLKEVHKILRSSRHPYMAYVSKFPLLEPEEVITKPMNDFPVPFLPVFDGLKCLDSSCSYLCISTKRMQKHWLSEHGRHGYDNKDWQPALLQTFFRGNSLRYFTGPSKEPTCGGNQVVTSYGSPQMIQTLNDGHLTPSKDELLQHFQTSTSNTIVRGEEDLWRHTLPQLAASHQFLMHAILACSALHLAAKHPLQQQYLICAFKHQNIAMPMFRDAVAKVTEDNCHAILGFMHLLVVYSFGAERHEDSLLLIDTSSPEPDFLLSWLYYRRNGCTLLGNYKELISSGPLKQLCRCWHLPDITTEKLPQTKDVLLVALEDLVTSLHNGGELSKEDYHAVEEAGHRLLCAFVRADNLGSDFNPWDAVCGWPMLVSLQYTRLLAQQHPVALILLGYYCLLLKKLQGHWFIGNYPLRLLYLVKGGLELRWHCYIDSLINRWEEGL
;
A
#
# COMPACT_ATOMS: atom_id res chain seq x y z
N MET A 1 -32.39 10.77 -18.03
CA MET A 1 -31.75 9.68 -18.79
C MET A 1 -30.25 9.82 -18.62
N ALA A 2 -29.66 9.05 -17.70
CA ALA A 2 -28.20 9.05 -17.52
C ALA A 2 -27.57 8.40 -18.76
N ARG A 3 -26.64 9.10 -19.42
CA ARG A 3 -25.85 8.55 -20.52
C ARG A 3 -24.98 7.42 -19.96
N GLU A 4 -25.12 6.23 -20.52
CA GLU A 4 -24.20 5.12 -20.29
C GLU A 4 -22.78 5.58 -20.68
N PRO A 5 -21.74 5.32 -19.85
CA PRO A 5 -20.36 5.52 -20.28
C PRO A 5 -20.14 4.66 -21.52
N SER A 6 -19.59 5.25 -22.59
CA SER A 6 -19.34 4.58 -23.86
C SER A 6 -18.53 3.29 -23.62
N ALA A 7 -19.20 2.14 -23.68
CA ALA A 7 -18.52 0.86 -23.58
C ALA A 7 -17.60 0.71 -24.80
N LEU A 8 -16.29 0.65 -24.57
CA LEU A 8 -15.29 0.41 -25.62
C LEU A 8 -15.67 -0.85 -26.40
N HIS A 9 -15.50 -0.83 -27.72
CA HIS A 9 -15.79 -2.00 -28.52
C HIS A 9 -14.85 -3.16 -28.10
N PRO A 10 -15.26 -4.44 -28.21
CA PRO A 10 -14.42 -5.57 -27.80
C PRO A 10 -12.98 -5.51 -28.31
N GLU A 11 -12.79 -5.06 -29.54
CA GLU A 11 -11.49 -4.97 -30.23
C GLU A 11 -10.59 -3.85 -29.69
N GLU A 12 -11.16 -2.85 -29.00
CA GLU A 12 -10.44 -1.74 -28.35
C GLU A 12 -10.05 -2.08 -26.90
N LEU A 13 -10.68 -3.10 -26.31
CA LEU A 13 -10.41 -3.52 -24.93
C LEU A 13 -9.57 -4.79 -24.89
N LEU A 14 -9.81 -5.73 -25.81
CA LEU A 14 -9.23 -7.06 -25.84
C LEU A 14 -8.44 -7.23 -27.14
N LEU A 15 -7.12 -7.27 -27.04
CA LEU A 15 -6.22 -7.45 -28.16
C LEU A 15 -5.76 -8.89 -28.22
N TYR A 16 -5.91 -9.54 -29.36
CA TYR A 16 -5.40 -10.89 -29.58
C TYR A 16 -3.96 -10.82 -30.07
N ASP A 17 -3.09 -11.58 -29.41
CA ASP A 17 -1.72 -11.84 -29.84
C ASP A 17 -1.69 -13.25 -30.44
N ASP A 18 -1.42 -13.35 -31.74
CA ASP A 18 -1.48 -14.60 -32.51
C ASP A 18 -0.25 -15.49 -32.29
N GLU A 19 0.92 -14.90 -32.07
CA GLU A 19 2.17 -15.62 -31.79
C GLU A 19 2.05 -16.42 -30.48
N TYR A 20 1.61 -15.75 -29.42
CA TYR A 20 1.48 -16.37 -28.10
C TYR A 20 0.07 -16.94 -27.84
N GLN A 21 -0.89 -16.67 -28.73
CA GLN A 21 -2.27 -17.13 -28.65
C GLN A 21 -2.93 -16.73 -27.33
N VAL A 22 -2.83 -15.45 -26.99
CA VAL A 22 -3.39 -14.88 -25.77
C VAL A 22 -4.22 -13.64 -26.08
N VAL A 23 -5.18 -13.34 -25.21
CA VAL A 23 -5.92 -12.08 -25.26
C VAL A 23 -5.42 -11.16 -24.16
N VAL A 24 -4.84 -10.02 -24.55
CA VAL A 24 -4.35 -8.98 -23.64
C VAL A 24 -5.45 -7.94 -23.45
N CYS A 25 -5.77 -7.65 -22.19
CA CYS A 25 -6.61 -6.50 -21.88
C CYS A 25 -5.79 -5.22 -22.08
N GLN A 26 -6.17 -4.38 -23.05
CA GLN A 26 -5.45 -3.16 -23.41
C GLN A 26 -5.40 -2.14 -22.28
N GLN A 27 -6.41 -2.11 -21.39
CA GLN A 27 -6.42 -1.21 -20.23
C GLN A 27 -5.60 -1.77 -19.06
N CYS A 28 -5.65 -3.08 -18.84
CA CYS A 28 -5.00 -3.70 -17.70
C CYS A 28 -3.55 -4.15 -17.97
N LYS A 29 -3.17 -4.24 -19.26
CA LYS A 29 -1.82 -4.59 -19.73
C LYS A 29 -1.35 -5.95 -19.21
N TYR A 30 -2.21 -6.95 -19.25
CA TYR A 30 -1.88 -8.36 -19.02
C TYR A 30 -2.83 -9.28 -19.80
N ALA A 31 -2.35 -10.46 -20.13
CA ALA A 31 -3.09 -11.54 -20.77
C ALA A 31 -4.14 -12.14 -19.83
N LEU A 32 -5.33 -12.36 -20.35
CA LEU A 32 -6.44 -12.98 -19.64
C LEU A 32 -6.50 -14.46 -19.98
N ARG A 33 -6.73 -15.31 -18.97
CA ARG A 33 -7.09 -16.71 -19.22
C ARG A 33 -8.50 -16.79 -19.78
N GLY A 34 -8.76 -17.68 -20.73
CA GLY A 34 -10.06 -17.80 -21.40
C GLY A 34 -11.25 -17.87 -20.42
N THR A 35 -11.15 -18.72 -19.40
CA THR A 35 -12.18 -18.89 -18.36
C THR A 35 -12.35 -17.68 -17.44
N ALA A 36 -11.35 -16.81 -17.34
CA ALA A 36 -11.33 -15.66 -16.45
C ALA A 36 -11.84 -14.36 -17.11
N ILE A 37 -12.09 -14.35 -18.43
CA ILE A 37 -12.45 -13.11 -19.16
C ILE A 37 -13.81 -12.59 -18.71
N ASP A 38 -14.84 -13.44 -18.59
CA ASP A 38 -16.17 -12.97 -18.11
C ASP A 38 -16.09 -12.34 -16.72
N ARG A 39 -15.35 -13.00 -15.81
CA ARG A 39 -15.11 -12.49 -14.45
C ARG A 39 -14.30 -11.20 -14.47
N HIS A 40 -13.28 -11.09 -15.32
CA HIS A 40 -12.49 -9.88 -15.49
C HIS A 40 -13.34 -8.70 -15.97
N LEU A 41 -14.19 -8.89 -16.99
CA LEU A 41 -15.10 -7.87 -17.49
C LEU A 41 -16.10 -7.43 -16.41
N LYS A 42 -16.55 -8.36 -15.55
CA LYS A 42 -17.42 -8.08 -14.39
C LYS A 42 -16.72 -7.26 -13.31
N GLU A 43 -15.58 -7.75 -12.84
CA GLU A 43 -14.98 -7.32 -11.59
C GLU A 43 -14.08 -6.10 -11.80
N VAL A 44 -13.37 -6.06 -12.92
CA VAL A 44 -12.41 -5.00 -13.25
C VAL A 44 -13.08 -3.90 -14.06
N HIS A 45 -13.76 -4.24 -15.15
CA HIS A 45 -14.38 -3.25 -16.05
C HIS A 45 -15.84 -2.92 -15.72
N LYS A 46 -16.44 -3.59 -14.73
CA LYS A 46 -17.85 -3.40 -14.30
C LYS A 46 -18.86 -3.50 -15.45
N ILE A 47 -18.54 -4.23 -16.51
CA ILE A 47 -19.44 -4.42 -17.65
C ILE A 47 -20.58 -5.32 -17.20
N LEU A 48 -21.82 -4.86 -17.38
CA LEU A 48 -23.01 -5.61 -16.98
C LEU A 48 -23.14 -6.90 -17.77
N ARG A 49 -23.74 -7.93 -17.16
CA ARG A 49 -23.90 -9.26 -17.77
C ARG A 49 -24.56 -9.18 -19.15
N SER A 50 -25.57 -8.33 -19.32
CA SER A 50 -26.28 -8.09 -20.59
C SER A 50 -25.37 -7.56 -21.72
N SER A 51 -24.28 -6.88 -21.38
CA SER A 51 -23.41 -6.17 -22.32
C SER A 51 -22.09 -6.93 -22.60
N ARG A 52 -21.87 -8.11 -22.01
CA ARG A 52 -20.63 -8.89 -22.20
C ARG A 52 -20.64 -9.82 -23.42
N HIS A 53 -21.82 -10.13 -23.95
CA HIS A 53 -21.97 -11.04 -25.09
C HIS A 53 -21.05 -10.68 -26.28
N PRO A 54 -20.93 -9.41 -26.71
CA PRO A 54 -20.03 -9.03 -27.80
C PRO A 54 -18.55 -9.35 -27.52
N TYR A 55 -18.09 -9.20 -26.27
CA TYR A 55 -16.71 -9.49 -25.88
C TYR A 55 -16.44 -10.99 -25.89
N MET A 56 -17.36 -11.79 -25.33
CA MET A 56 -17.23 -13.25 -25.34
C MET A 56 -17.29 -13.80 -26.77
N ALA A 57 -18.18 -13.27 -27.60
CA ALA A 57 -18.28 -13.62 -29.02
C ALA A 57 -17.01 -13.24 -29.79
N TYR A 58 -16.42 -12.08 -29.52
CA TYR A 58 -15.14 -11.66 -30.12
C TYR A 58 -14.01 -12.62 -29.73
N VAL A 59 -13.83 -12.88 -28.43
CA VAL A 59 -12.77 -13.75 -27.94
C VAL A 59 -12.92 -15.18 -28.45
N SER A 60 -14.15 -15.70 -28.56
CA SER A 60 -14.41 -17.07 -29.01
C SER A 60 -13.92 -17.38 -30.43
N LYS A 61 -13.57 -16.35 -31.22
CA LYS A 61 -12.98 -16.49 -32.56
C LYS A 61 -11.53 -16.94 -32.52
N PHE A 62 -10.85 -16.80 -31.39
CA PHE A 62 -9.42 -17.00 -31.26
C PHE A 62 -9.09 -18.23 -30.41
N PRO A 63 -8.11 -19.05 -30.80
CA PRO A 63 -7.57 -20.07 -29.93
C PRO A 63 -6.75 -19.41 -28.82
N LEU A 64 -7.01 -19.78 -27.56
CA LEU A 64 -6.29 -19.31 -26.38
C LEU A 64 -5.54 -20.46 -25.72
N LEU A 65 -4.25 -20.27 -25.46
CA LEU A 65 -3.44 -21.22 -24.70
C LEU A 65 -3.57 -20.98 -23.19
N GLU A 66 -3.42 -22.06 -22.41
CA GLU A 66 -3.30 -21.93 -20.96
C GLU A 66 -1.92 -21.38 -20.57
N PRO A 67 -1.78 -20.70 -19.42
CA PRO A 67 -0.53 -20.03 -19.04
C PRO A 67 0.71 -20.91 -19.11
N GLU A 68 0.59 -22.17 -18.70
CA GLU A 68 1.69 -23.14 -18.68
C GLU A 68 2.22 -23.40 -20.10
N GLU A 69 1.34 -23.43 -21.10
CA GLU A 69 1.70 -23.63 -22.51
C GLU A 69 2.32 -22.36 -23.10
N VAL A 70 1.78 -21.18 -22.78
CA VAL A 70 2.32 -19.88 -23.25
C VAL A 70 3.77 -19.69 -22.81
N ILE A 71 4.08 -20.03 -21.56
CA ILE A 71 5.44 -19.84 -21.00
C ILE A 71 6.46 -20.80 -21.63
N THR A 72 6.02 -21.94 -22.17
CA THR A 72 6.92 -22.90 -22.85
C THR A 72 7.28 -22.50 -24.28
N LYS A 73 6.57 -21.53 -24.87
CA LYS A 73 6.89 -21.04 -26.22
C LYS A 73 8.25 -20.32 -26.22
N PRO A 74 9.03 -20.46 -27.30
CA PRO A 74 10.26 -19.69 -27.45
C PRO A 74 9.92 -18.20 -27.55
N MET A 75 10.61 -17.37 -26.76
CA MET A 75 10.47 -15.91 -26.80
C MET A 75 11.32 -15.36 -27.94
N ASN A 76 10.74 -15.33 -29.14
CA ASN A 76 11.43 -14.87 -30.35
C ASN A 76 11.44 -13.34 -30.45
N ASP A 77 10.31 -12.71 -30.09
CA ASP A 77 10.11 -11.28 -30.15
C ASP A 77 10.01 -10.68 -28.74
N PHE A 78 10.96 -9.80 -28.42
CA PHE A 78 10.95 -9.00 -27.19
C PHE A 78 11.24 -7.53 -27.51
N PRO A 79 10.43 -6.58 -27.03
CA PRO A 79 9.28 -6.79 -26.16
C PRO A 79 8.04 -7.30 -26.91
N VAL A 80 7.30 -8.21 -26.29
CA VAL A 80 5.98 -8.66 -26.74
C VAL A 80 5.03 -7.46 -26.73
N PRO A 81 4.31 -7.18 -27.84
CA PRO A 81 3.39 -6.05 -27.93
C PRO A 81 2.33 -6.04 -26.81
N PHE A 82 1.85 -4.85 -26.48
CA PHE A 82 0.74 -4.62 -25.53
C PHE A 82 1.00 -5.00 -24.06
N LEU A 83 2.13 -5.64 -23.75
CA LEU A 83 2.57 -5.95 -22.40
C LEU A 83 3.58 -4.90 -21.87
N PRO A 84 3.56 -4.58 -20.57
CA PRO A 84 4.47 -3.63 -19.97
C PRO A 84 5.86 -4.25 -19.81
N VAL A 85 6.90 -3.48 -20.12
CA VAL A 85 8.30 -3.83 -19.86
C VAL A 85 8.70 -3.31 -18.48
N PHE A 86 9.35 -4.16 -17.69
CA PHE A 86 9.82 -3.86 -16.34
C PHE A 86 11.34 -3.94 -16.30
N ASP A 87 11.97 -3.05 -15.53
CA ASP A 87 13.36 -3.23 -15.11
C ASP A 87 13.41 -4.34 -14.05
N GLY A 88 14.20 -5.38 -14.31
CA GLY A 88 14.38 -6.47 -13.38
C GLY A 88 15.78 -7.04 -13.45
N LEU A 89 15.92 -8.25 -12.93
CA LEU A 89 17.19 -8.92 -12.66
C LEU A 89 17.14 -10.35 -13.17
N LYS A 90 18.23 -10.77 -13.79
CA LYS A 90 18.47 -12.13 -14.26
C LYS A 90 19.61 -12.76 -13.45
N CYS A 91 19.36 -13.94 -12.91
CA CYS A 91 20.39 -14.73 -12.22
C CYS A 91 21.54 -15.07 -13.19
N LEU A 92 22.78 -14.98 -12.72
CA LEU A 92 23.98 -15.30 -13.52
C LEU A 92 24.56 -16.69 -13.24
N ASP A 93 23.94 -17.50 -12.37
CA ASP A 93 24.35 -18.89 -12.20
C ASP A 93 24.13 -19.68 -13.50
N SER A 94 25.13 -20.44 -13.93
CA SER A 94 25.15 -21.14 -15.21
C SER A 94 24.01 -22.14 -15.41
N SER A 95 23.42 -22.62 -14.32
CA SER A 95 22.32 -23.61 -14.34
C SER A 95 20.95 -22.99 -14.08
N CYS A 96 20.86 -21.66 -13.96
CA CYS A 96 19.67 -20.97 -13.49
C CYS A 96 19.13 -19.95 -14.51
N SER A 97 17.82 -20.00 -14.76
CA SER A 97 17.12 -19.06 -15.63
C SER A 97 16.16 -18.14 -14.85
N TYR A 98 16.37 -17.98 -13.54
CA TYR A 98 15.45 -17.23 -12.69
C TYR A 98 15.51 -15.72 -12.98
N LEU A 99 14.31 -15.12 -13.07
CA LEU A 99 14.08 -13.71 -13.36
C LEU A 99 13.19 -13.10 -12.28
N CYS A 100 13.51 -11.91 -11.80
CA CYS A 100 12.65 -11.18 -10.86
C CYS A 100 12.88 -9.68 -10.91
N ILE A 101 11.93 -8.90 -10.40
CA ILE A 101 11.98 -7.43 -10.45
C ILE A 101 12.67 -6.77 -9.24
N SER A 102 13.23 -7.55 -8.31
CA SER A 102 13.75 -7.02 -7.04
C SER A 102 15.02 -7.71 -6.60
N THR A 103 16.01 -6.93 -6.19
CA THR A 103 17.28 -7.40 -5.61
C THR A 103 17.05 -8.31 -4.40
N LYS A 104 16.07 -7.98 -3.54
CA LYS A 104 15.72 -8.82 -2.39
C LYS A 104 15.23 -10.22 -2.80
N ARG A 105 14.40 -10.31 -3.84
CA ARG A 105 13.93 -11.60 -4.37
C ARG A 105 15.08 -12.40 -4.97
N MET A 106 16.02 -11.72 -5.63
CA MET A 106 17.20 -12.37 -6.19
C MET A 106 18.14 -12.88 -5.09
N GLN A 107 18.35 -12.12 -4.02
CA GLN A 107 19.13 -12.55 -2.86
C GLN A 107 18.52 -13.78 -2.17
N LYS A 108 17.20 -13.80 -1.97
CA LYS A 108 16.49 -14.96 -1.41
C LYS A 108 16.60 -16.19 -2.32
N HIS A 109 16.40 -15.99 -3.63
CA HIS A 109 16.58 -17.04 -4.63
C HIS A 109 17.99 -17.63 -4.59
N TRP A 110 19.03 -16.80 -4.49
CA TRP A 110 20.40 -17.26 -4.35
C TRP A 110 20.63 -18.07 -3.07
N LEU A 111 20.05 -17.63 -1.96
CA LEU A 111 20.16 -18.38 -0.71
C LEU A 111 19.46 -19.74 -0.78
N SER A 112 18.28 -19.83 -1.42
CA SER A 112 17.50 -21.07 -1.48
C SER A 112 18.00 -22.04 -2.56
N GLU A 113 18.27 -21.55 -3.77
CA GLU A 113 18.60 -22.40 -4.93
C GLU A 113 20.11 -22.58 -5.11
N HIS A 114 20.93 -21.64 -4.64
CA HIS A 114 22.39 -21.68 -4.79
C HIS A 114 23.11 -21.85 -3.44
N GLY A 115 22.37 -21.95 -2.33
CA GLY A 115 22.90 -22.26 -1.00
C GLY A 115 23.83 -21.19 -0.41
N ARG A 116 23.92 -20.00 -1.01
CA ARG A 116 24.72 -18.88 -0.51
C ARG A 116 24.04 -17.54 -0.75
N HIS A 117 24.43 -16.52 0.00
CA HIS A 117 24.02 -15.15 -0.31
C HIS A 117 24.58 -14.73 -1.67
N GLY A 118 23.71 -14.14 -2.49
CA GLY A 118 24.11 -13.49 -3.73
C GLY A 118 24.39 -12.00 -3.52
N TYR A 119 25.33 -11.46 -4.29
CA TYR A 119 25.80 -10.08 -4.21
C TYR A 119 25.50 -9.30 -5.49
N ASP A 120 25.19 -8.02 -5.31
CA ASP A 120 24.87 -7.11 -6.39
C ASP A 120 26.07 -6.93 -7.35
N ASN A 121 25.80 -6.82 -8.65
CA ASN A 121 26.78 -6.72 -9.73
C ASN A 121 27.73 -7.92 -9.91
N LYS A 122 27.46 -9.06 -9.27
CA LYS A 122 28.23 -10.31 -9.45
C LYS A 122 27.35 -11.51 -9.79
N ASP A 123 26.28 -11.67 -9.04
CA ASP A 123 25.48 -12.90 -9.00
C ASP A 123 24.17 -12.78 -9.83
N TRP A 124 23.87 -11.57 -10.30
CA TRP A 124 22.80 -11.28 -11.24
C TRP A 124 23.14 -10.03 -12.05
N GLN A 125 22.43 -9.82 -13.16
CA GLN A 125 22.53 -8.62 -13.98
C GLN A 125 21.16 -7.99 -14.22
N PRO A 126 21.09 -6.67 -14.50
CA PRO A 126 19.88 -6.04 -14.97
C PRO A 126 19.36 -6.70 -16.26
N ALA A 127 18.05 -6.86 -16.35
CA ALA A 127 17.37 -7.39 -17.53
C ALA A 127 16.00 -6.73 -17.68
N LEU A 128 15.60 -6.45 -18.91
CA LEU A 128 14.24 -6.04 -19.22
C LEU A 128 13.33 -7.27 -19.16
N LEU A 129 12.25 -7.17 -18.39
CA LEU A 129 11.33 -8.28 -18.14
C LEU A 129 9.92 -7.94 -18.64
N GLN A 130 9.18 -8.94 -19.07
CA GLN A 130 7.73 -8.87 -19.28
C GLN A 130 7.07 -10.10 -18.64
N THR A 131 5.75 -10.04 -18.46
CA THR A 131 4.93 -11.17 -18.02
C THR A 131 3.59 -11.14 -18.75
N PHE A 132 3.11 -12.29 -19.18
CA PHE A 132 1.76 -12.40 -19.75
C PHE A 132 0.72 -12.28 -18.66
N PHE A 133 0.87 -13.01 -17.55
CA PHE A 133 -0.17 -13.17 -16.53
C PHE A 133 0.22 -12.53 -15.19
N ARG A 134 -0.76 -12.38 -14.30
CA ARG A 134 -0.60 -11.90 -12.91
C ARG A 134 -1.02 -12.96 -11.89
N GLY A 135 -0.77 -12.70 -10.61
CA GLY A 135 -1.10 -13.60 -9.50
C GLY A 135 -0.34 -14.92 -9.60
N ASN A 136 -1.03 -16.04 -9.40
CA ASN A 136 -0.41 -17.37 -9.33
C ASN A 136 0.27 -17.81 -10.64
N SER A 137 -0.10 -17.25 -11.79
CA SER A 137 0.55 -17.50 -13.09
C SER A 137 1.62 -16.49 -13.48
N LEU A 138 1.99 -15.58 -12.57
CA LEU A 138 3.05 -14.62 -12.86
C LEU A 138 4.36 -15.36 -13.10
N ARG A 139 4.93 -15.16 -14.29
CA ARG A 139 6.25 -15.65 -14.69
C ARG A 139 6.90 -14.61 -15.59
N TYR A 140 8.07 -14.14 -15.18
CA TYR A 140 8.83 -13.19 -15.98
C TYR A 140 9.57 -13.92 -17.10
N PHE A 141 9.68 -13.25 -18.24
CA PHE A 141 10.55 -13.63 -19.35
C PHE A 141 11.34 -12.41 -19.83
N THR A 142 12.43 -12.66 -20.55
CA THR A 142 13.32 -11.65 -21.10
C THR A 142 13.74 -12.06 -22.51
N GLY A 143 14.04 -11.09 -23.37
CA GLY A 143 14.48 -11.34 -24.75
C GLY A 143 15.98 -11.60 -24.90
N PRO A 144 16.43 -11.95 -26.11
CA PRO A 144 17.86 -12.05 -26.41
C PRO A 144 18.56 -10.71 -26.14
N SER A 145 19.52 -10.74 -25.22
CA SER A 145 20.37 -9.59 -24.89
C SER A 145 21.20 -9.22 -26.12
N LYS A 146 20.95 -8.08 -26.75
CA LYS A 146 22.03 -7.39 -27.46
C LYS A 146 22.93 -6.80 -26.39
N GLU A 147 24.08 -7.43 -26.15
CA GLU A 147 25.07 -6.95 -25.19
C GLU A 147 25.41 -5.48 -25.47
N PRO A 148 25.47 -4.61 -24.44
CA PRO A 148 26.04 -3.29 -24.59
C PRO A 148 27.57 -3.43 -24.63
N THR A 149 28.16 -3.53 -25.82
CA THR A 149 29.62 -3.41 -25.98
C THR A 149 30.05 -1.99 -25.60
N CYS A 150 30.74 -1.87 -24.48
CA CYS A 150 31.41 -0.65 -24.06
C CYS A 150 32.75 -0.52 -24.80
N GLY A 151 32.90 0.52 -25.63
CA GLY A 151 34.18 0.82 -26.27
C GLY A 151 34.15 2.04 -27.21
N GLY A 152 34.66 3.18 -26.73
CA GLY A 152 35.49 4.12 -27.50
C GLY A 152 34.87 4.98 -28.61
N ASN A 153 34.77 6.29 -28.32
CA ASN A 153 35.06 7.46 -29.19
C ASN A 153 34.58 7.54 -30.67
N GLN A 154 33.90 8.67 -30.90
CA GLN A 154 34.00 9.60 -32.04
C GLN A 154 33.18 9.42 -33.34
N VAL A 155 32.36 10.46 -33.58
CA VAL A 155 32.19 11.26 -34.82
C VAL A 155 31.17 10.80 -35.90
N VAL A 156 30.05 11.57 -35.92
CA VAL A 156 29.35 12.25 -37.04
C VAL A 156 29.02 11.50 -38.34
N THR A 157 27.71 11.41 -38.66
CA THR A 157 27.00 11.99 -39.86
C THR A 157 25.66 11.24 -40.02
N SER A 158 24.53 11.89 -39.70
CA SER A 158 23.51 12.40 -40.65
C SER A 158 23.06 11.42 -41.73
N TYR A 159 21.76 11.09 -41.78
CA TYR A 159 20.80 11.47 -42.84
C TYR A 159 19.46 10.75 -42.59
N GLY A 160 18.35 11.51 -42.53
CA GLY A 160 16.98 10.99 -42.57
C GLY A 160 16.03 11.65 -41.57
N SER A 161 15.37 12.73 -41.97
CA SER A 161 14.58 13.66 -41.16
C SER A 161 13.35 13.06 -40.43
N PRO A 162 12.93 13.66 -39.30
CA PRO A 162 11.83 13.20 -38.44
C PRO A 162 10.49 13.83 -38.83
N GLN A 163 9.63 13.09 -39.53
CA GLN A 163 8.22 13.45 -39.69
C GLN A 163 7.36 12.19 -39.72
N MET A 164 7.18 11.56 -38.55
CA MET A 164 6.02 10.69 -38.25
C MET A 164 5.97 10.15 -36.80
N ILE A 165 6.76 10.70 -35.88
CA ILE A 165 6.58 10.48 -34.42
C ILE A 165 6.05 11.78 -33.82
N GLN A 166 4.89 12.21 -34.28
CA GLN A 166 4.19 13.35 -33.69
C GLN A 166 2.69 13.26 -33.97
N THR A 167 2.09 12.14 -33.57
CA THR A 167 0.65 12.03 -33.33
C THR A 167 0.38 10.63 -32.78
N LEU A 168 0.37 10.51 -31.44
CA LEU A 168 -0.38 9.54 -30.60
C LEU A 168 0.14 9.61 -29.14
N ASN A 169 0.48 10.82 -28.67
CA ASN A 169 0.95 11.06 -27.30
C ASN A 169 0.05 12.06 -26.57
N ASP A 170 -1.26 11.99 -26.81
CA ASP A 170 -2.27 12.66 -25.99
C ASP A 170 -3.33 11.64 -25.56
N GLY A 171 -3.18 11.18 -24.32
CA GLY A 171 -4.06 10.21 -23.67
C GLY A 171 -3.60 9.88 -22.25
N HIS A 172 -3.49 10.92 -21.42
CA HIS A 172 -3.09 10.95 -20.00
C HIS A 172 -1.58 10.95 -19.70
N LEU A 173 -1.00 12.15 -19.67
CA LEU A 173 0.31 12.40 -19.05
C LEU A 173 0.25 12.07 -17.55
N THR A 174 1.25 11.35 -17.05
CA THR A 174 1.53 11.29 -15.61
C THR A 174 1.75 12.71 -15.09
N PRO A 175 1.09 13.12 -14.00
CA PRO A 175 1.15 14.49 -13.54
C PRO A 175 2.59 14.89 -13.22
N SER A 176 2.97 16.10 -13.65
CA SER A 176 4.30 16.63 -13.39
C SER A 176 4.51 16.89 -11.90
N LYS A 177 5.78 17.07 -11.49
CA LYS A 177 6.12 17.42 -10.11
C LYS A 177 5.40 18.71 -9.67
N ASP A 178 5.33 19.71 -10.55
CA ASP A 178 4.74 21.00 -10.23
C ASP A 178 3.22 20.92 -10.11
N GLU A 179 2.57 20.13 -10.98
CA GLU A 179 1.13 19.85 -10.89
C GLU A 179 0.77 19.14 -9.58
N LEU A 180 1.57 18.15 -9.19
CA LEU A 180 1.38 17.43 -7.93
C LEU A 180 1.62 18.33 -6.71
N LEU A 181 2.65 19.17 -6.75
CA LEU A 181 2.92 20.12 -5.66
C LEU A 181 1.79 21.16 -5.54
N GLN A 182 1.34 21.70 -6.67
CA GLN A 182 0.21 22.63 -6.72
C GLN A 182 -1.07 21.96 -6.21
N HIS A 183 -1.36 20.72 -6.62
CA HIS A 183 -2.50 19.97 -6.12
C HIS A 183 -2.39 19.72 -4.61
N PHE A 184 -1.18 19.50 -4.09
CA PHE A 184 -0.98 19.36 -2.65
C PHE A 184 -1.34 20.64 -1.91
N GLN A 185 -0.82 21.78 -2.36
CA GLN A 185 -1.03 23.09 -1.73
C GLN A 185 -2.46 23.65 -1.90
N THR A 186 -3.19 23.23 -2.94
CA THR A 186 -4.53 23.78 -3.23
C THR A 186 -5.65 22.83 -2.80
N SER A 187 -5.39 21.53 -2.77
CA SER A 187 -6.41 20.51 -2.54
C SER A 187 -6.04 19.52 -1.43
N THR A 188 -4.89 18.85 -1.49
CA THR A 188 -4.57 17.76 -0.55
C THR A 188 -4.35 18.24 0.88
N SER A 189 -3.71 19.38 1.09
CA SER A 189 -3.48 19.95 2.43
C SER A 189 -4.77 20.14 3.22
N ASN A 190 -5.84 20.53 2.53
CA ASN A 190 -7.14 20.84 3.13
C ASN A 190 -7.94 19.57 3.52
N THR A 191 -7.44 18.38 3.18
CA THR A 191 -8.14 17.11 3.42
C THR A 191 -7.43 16.18 4.41
N ILE A 192 -6.27 16.60 4.94
CA ILE A 192 -5.47 15.81 5.89
C ILE A 192 -6.00 15.97 7.32
N VAL A 193 -6.01 17.18 7.85
CA VAL A 193 -6.52 17.52 9.20
C VAL A 193 -7.10 18.93 9.17
N ARG A 194 -8.23 19.13 9.86
CA ARG A 194 -8.87 20.45 10.03
C ARG A 194 -8.12 21.30 11.05
N GLY A 195 -8.02 22.61 10.80
CA GLY A 195 -7.41 23.57 11.72
C GLY A 195 -5.87 23.61 11.70
N GLU A 196 -5.25 22.87 10.79
CA GLU A 196 -3.80 22.87 10.54
C GLU A 196 -3.50 23.16 9.06
N GLU A 197 -4.41 23.81 8.33
CA GLU A 197 -4.31 23.98 6.89
C GLU A 197 -3.02 24.68 6.47
N ASP A 198 -2.61 25.73 7.17
CA ASP A 198 -1.39 26.49 6.87
C ASP A 198 -0.11 25.64 7.01
N LEU A 199 -0.08 24.75 8.01
CA LEU A 199 1.03 23.82 8.23
C LEU A 199 1.22 22.93 7.00
N TRP A 200 0.14 22.28 6.56
CA TRP A 200 0.16 21.36 5.43
C TRP A 200 0.32 22.10 4.10
N ARG A 201 -0.27 23.28 3.96
CA ARG A 201 -0.29 24.05 2.71
C ARG A 201 1.01 24.79 2.44
N HIS A 202 1.65 25.35 3.47
CA HIS A 202 2.78 26.26 3.30
C HIS A 202 4.04 25.76 4.00
N THR A 203 3.96 25.48 5.30
CA THR A 203 5.13 25.14 6.11
C THR A 203 5.79 23.85 5.63
N LEU A 204 5.02 22.79 5.40
CA LEU A 204 5.54 21.50 5.01
C LEU A 204 6.15 21.51 3.60
N PRO A 205 5.52 22.11 2.56
CA PRO A 205 6.17 22.29 1.26
C PRO A 205 7.44 23.14 1.27
N GLN A 206 7.49 24.20 2.08
CA GLN A 206 8.69 25.03 2.23
C GLN A 206 9.84 24.22 2.81
N LEU A 207 9.58 23.43 3.85
CA LEU A 207 10.56 22.52 4.42
C LEU A 207 11.01 21.47 3.40
N ALA A 208 10.06 20.92 2.63
CA ALA A 208 10.34 19.92 1.60
C ALA A 208 11.23 20.43 0.46
N ALA A 209 11.31 21.74 0.22
CA ALA A 209 12.21 22.31 -0.77
C ALA A 209 13.69 21.99 -0.47
N SER A 210 14.04 21.89 0.82
CA SER A 210 15.40 21.55 1.29
C SER A 210 15.60 20.04 1.53
N HIS A 211 14.52 19.26 1.60
CA HIS A 211 14.57 17.83 1.95
C HIS A 211 13.83 16.97 0.90
N GLN A 212 14.61 16.35 0.00
CA GLN A 212 14.05 15.59 -1.12
C GLN A 212 13.15 14.42 -0.69
N PHE A 213 13.47 13.70 0.39
CA PHE A 213 12.61 12.63 0.90
C PHE A 213 11.21 13.14 1.28
N LEU A 214 11.14 14.32 1.91
CA LEU A 214 9.87 14.94 2.26
C LEU A 214 9.11 15.43 1.03
N MET A 215 9.81 15.99 0.05
CA MET A 215 9.20 16.39 -1.23
C MET A 215 8.57 15.18 -1.93
N HIS A 216 9.28 14.06 -2.03
CA HIS A 216 8.72 12.85 -2.61
C HIS A 216 7.51 12.32 -1.83
N ALA A 217 7.49 12.41 -0.50
CA ALA A 217 6.30 12.06 0.29
C ALA A 217 5.09 12.98 0.00
N ILE A 218 5.32 14.29 -0.14
CA ILE A 218 4.27 15.26 -0.53
C ILE A 218 3.67 14.88 -1.88
N LEU A 219 4.53 14.60 -2.87
CA LEU A 219 4.11 14.23 -4.22
C LEU A 219 3.37 12.89 -4.22
N ALA A 220 3.83 11.92 -3.41
CA ALA A 220 3.18 10.63 -3.26
C ALA A 220 1.76 10.77 -2.70
N CYS A 221 1.58 11.52 -1.61
CA CYS A 221 0.25 11.79 -1.03
C CYS A 221 -0.64 12.59 -1.98
N SER A 222 -0.06 13.52 -2.75
CA SER A 222 -0.80 14.31 -3.75
C SER A 222 -1.33 13.43 -4.89
N ALA A 223 -0.48 12.57 -5.45
CA ALA A 223 -0.87 11.61 -6.47
C ALA A 223 -1.89 10.61 -5.92
N LEU A 224 -1.75 10.19 -4.67
CA LEU A 224 -2.71 9.28 -4.02
C LEU A 224 -4.07 9.94 -3.79
N HIS A 225 -4.09 11.23 -3.46
CA HIS A 225 -5.33 12.02 -3.37
C HIS A 225 -5.99 12.19 -4.75
N LEU A 226 -5.22 12.38 -5.81
CA LEU A 226 -5.74 12.36 -7.20
C LEU A 226 -6.31 10.99 -7.57
N ALA A 227 -5.62 9.90 -7.22
CA ALA A 227 -6.15 8.55 -7.40
C ALA A 227 -7.48 8.35 -6.65
N ALA A 228 -7.61 8.95 -5.47
CA ALA A 228 -8.85 8.90 -4.72
C ALA A 228 -10.00 9.67 -5.37
N LYS A 229 -9.70 10.80 -6.03
CA LYS A 229 -10.67 11.59 -6.82
C LYS A 229 -10.98 11.01 -8.20
N HIS A 230 -10.04 10.24 -8.76
CA HIS A 230 -10.15 9.65 -10.10
C HIS A 230 -9.86 8.14 -10.06
N PRO A 231 -10.74 7.30 -9.46
CA PRO A 231 -10.46 5.88 -9.23
C PRO A 231 -10.21 5.05 -10.50
N LEU A 232 -10.68 5.51 -11.66
CA LEU A 232 -10.48 4.85 -12.95
C LEU A 232 -9.07 5.10 -13.54
N GLN A 233 -8.33 6.08 -13.01
CA GLN A 233 -7.02 6.47 -13.53
C GLN A 233 -5.89 5.86 -12.68
N GLN A 234 -5.53 4.61 -12.97
CA GLN A 234 -4.48 3.89 -12.23
C GLN A 234 -3.11 4.55 -12.27
N GLN A 235 -2.84 5.42 -13.24
CA GLN A 235 -1.60 6.19 -13.35
C GLN A 235 -1.26 6.99 -12.08
N TYR A 236 -2.26 7.50 -11.37
CA TYR A 236 -2.04 8.27 -10.15
C TYR A 236 -1.55 7.38 -9.00
N LEU A 237 -2.01 6.13 -8.94
CA LEU A 237 -1.51 5.14 -7.98
C LEU A 237 -0.06 4.74 -8.30
N ILE A 238 0.25 4.50 -9.58
CA ILE A 238 1.62 4.19 -10.02
C ILE A 238 2.55 5.36 -9.68
N CYS A 239 2.10 6.59 -9.92
CA CYS A 239 2.83 7.81 -9.58
C CYS A 239 3.06 7.92 -8.06
N ALA A 240 2.03 7.69 -7.25
CA ALA A 240 2.14 7.68 -5.79
C ALA A 240 3.16 6.64 -5.31
N PHE A 241 3.10 5.41 -5.83
CA PHE A 241 4.04 4.33 -5.54
C PHE A 241 5.48 4.67 -5.94
N LYS A 242 5.68 5.23 -7.14
CA LYS A 242 6.99 5.67 -7.62
C LYS A 242 7.62 6.68 -6.66
N HIS A 243 6.87 7.72 -6.29
CA HIS A 243 7.38 8.73 -5.37
C HIS A 243 7.68 8.14 -3.99
N GLN A 244 6.82 7.27 -3.46
CA GLN A 244 7.05 6.60 -2.18
C GLN A 244 8.33 5.75 -2.18
N ASN A 245 8.57 4.97 -3.23
CA ASN A 245 9.76 4.12 -3.34
C ASN A 245 11.06 4.92 -3.44
N ILE A 246 11.01 6.12 -4.03
CA ILE A 246 12.15 7.04 -4.03
C ILE A 246 12.36 7.63 -2.63
N ALA A 247 11.26 8.01 -1.96
CA ALA A 247 11.32 8.71 -0.69
C ALA A 247 11.83 7.84 0.47
N MET A 248 11.42 6.57 0.52
CA MET A 248 11.68 5.67 1.65
C MET A 248 13.17 5.38 1.93
N PRO A 249 14.03 5.06 0.93
CA PRO A 249 15.47 4.92 1.16
C PRO A 249 16.11 6.20 1.71
N MET A 250 15.78 7.35 1.10
CA MET A 250 16.33 8.65 1.51
C MET A 250 15.89 9.04 2.93
N PHE A 251 14.65 8.71 3.28
CA PHE A 251 14.15 8.89 4.64
C PHE A 251 14.89 7.99 5.64
N ARG A 252 15.18 6.73 5.28
CA ARG A 252 16.00 5.83 6.14
C ARG A 252 17.39 6.39 6.38
N ASP A 253 18.03 6.93 5.36
CA ASP A 253 19.35 7.56 5.48
C ASP A 253 19.30 8.81 6.37
N ALA A 254 18.23 9.60 6.27
CA ALA A 254 18.01 10.77 7.14
C ALA A 254 17.78 10.36 8.61
N VAL A 255 16.99 9.30 8.85
CA VAL A 255 16.72 8.78 10.20
C VAL A 255 17.97 8.17 10.84
N ALA A 256 18.88 7.59 10.04
CA ALA A 256 20.17 7.10 10.54
C ALA A 256 21.08 8.24 11.04
N LYS A 257 20.85 9.48 10.61
CA LYS A 257 21.64 10.67 10.96
C LYS A 257 20.72 11.87 11.20
N VAL A 258 20.00 11.84 12.32
CA VAL A 258 19.15 12.95 12.73
C VAL A 258 20.00 14.16 13.12
N THR A 259 19.62 15.34 12.64
CA THR A 259 20.26 16.63 12.91
C THR A 259 19.20 17.69 13.19
N GLU A 260 19.61 18.86 13.71
CA GLU A 260 18.69 20.00 13.90
C GLU A 260 18.04 20.48 12.59
N ASP A 261 18.73 20.30 11.47
CA ASP A 261 18.27 20.67 10.12
C ASP A 261 17.18 19.73 9.62
N ASN A 262 17.34 18.41 9.79
CA ASN A 262 16.42 17.43 9.20
C ASN A 262 15.32 16.91 10.15
N CYS A 263 15.39 17.20 11.45
CA CYS A 263 14.49 16.60 12.44
C CYS A 263 13.00 16.94 12.20
N HIS A 264 12.72 18.17 11.77
CA HIS A 264 11.38 18.59 11.36
C HIS A 264 10.94 17.84 10.10
N ALA A 265 11.82 17.72 9.10
CA ALA A 265 11.46 17.06 7.86
C ALA A 265 11.18 15.57 8.05
N ILE A 266 11.95 14.92 8.94
CA ILE A 266 11.72 13.54 9.38
C ILE A 266 10.33 13.42 10.03
N LEU A 267 9.97 14.32 10.97
CA LEU A 267 8.64 14.31 11.59
C LEU A 267 7.53 14.48 10.55
N GLY A 268 7.69 15.44 9.64
CA GLY A 268 6.74 15.69 8.55
C GLY A 268 6.54 14.46 7.65
N PHE A 269 7.64 13.78 7.31
CA PHE A 269 7.60 12.54 6.54
C PHE A 269 6.85 11.43 7.29
N MET A 270 7.14 11.24 8.58
CA MET A 270 6.47 10.22 9.40
C MET A 270 4.94 10.41 9.43
N HIS A 271 4.45 11.65 9.37
CA HIS A 271 3.01 11.91 9.27
C HIS A 271 2.49 11.61 7.87
N LEU A 272 3.13 12.11 6.81
CA LEU A 272 2.71 11.79 5.43
C LEU A 272 2.74 10.29 5.14
N LEU A 273 3.68 9.54 5.74
CA LEU A 273 3.77 8.09 5.62
C LEU A 273 2.51 7.38 6.11
N VAL A 274 1.87 7.88 7.16
CA VAL A 274 0.60 7.32 7.65
C VAL A 274 -0.54 7.61 6.67
N VAL A 275 -0.64 8.86 6.16
CA VAL A 275 -1.64 9.23 5.14
C VAL A 275 -1.48 8.32 3.91
N TYR A 276 -0.23 8.14 3.45
CA TYR A 276 0.10 7.26 2.35
C TYR A 276 -0.31 5.82 2.64
N SER A 277 0.05 5.28 3.80
CA SER A 277 -0.20 3.87 4.15
C SER A 277 -1.70 3.56 4.12
N PHE A 278 -2.52 4.37 4.81
CA PHE A 278 -3.97 4.17 4.79
C PHE A 278 -4.57 4.37 3.39
N GLY A 279 -4.10 5.37 2.63
CA GLY A 279 -4.64 5.68 1.31
C GLY A 279 -4.26 4.68 0.20
N ALA A 280 -3.09 4.03 0.31
CA ALA A 280 -2.54 3.11 -0.70
C ALA A 280 -3.20 1.72 -0.66
N GLU A 281 -3.82 1.37 0.47
CA GLU A 281 -4.51 0.12 0.76
C GLU A 281 -5.74 -0.18 -0.13
N ARG A 282 -5.92 0.57 -1.22
CA ARG A 282 -6.99 0.32 -2.20
C ARG A 282 -6.72 -0.95 -3.04
N HIS A 283 -5.50 -1.51 -3.03
CA HIS A 283 -5.11 -2.53 -4.01
C HIS A 283 -4.29 -3.78 -3.57
N GLU A 284 -3.65 -3.88 -2.38
CA GLU A 284 -3.03 -5.16 -1.88
C GLU A 284 -2.51 -5.04 -0.41
N ASP A 285 -2.51 -6.16 0.32
CA ASP A 285 -2.01 -6.51 1.68
C ASP A 285 -2.36 -5.68 2.93
N SER A 286 -2.97 -6.38 3.89
CA SER A 286 -3.58 -5.89 5.13
C SER A 286 -2.65 -5.03 6.01
N LEU A 287 -2.84 -3.72 6.00
CA LEU A 287 -2.02 -2.75 6.76
C LEU A 287 -1.85 -3.08 8.26
N LEU A 288 -2.77 -3.79 8.91
CA LEU A 288 -2.64 -4.22 10.33
C LEU A 288 -2.54 -5.74 10.53
N LEU A 289 -2.66 -6.56 9.48
CA LEU A 289 -2.50 -8.01 9.57
C LEU A 289 -1.17 -8.39 8.90
N ILE A 290 -0.23 -8.83 9.72
CA ILE A 290 1.11 -9.21 9.28
C ILE A 290 1.00 -10.54 8.53
N ASP A 291 1.41 -10.58 7.27
CA ASP A 291 1.64 -11.84 6.56
C ASP A 291 2.91 -12.51 7.12
N THR A 292 2.72 -13.57 7.91
CA THR A 292 3.80 -14.36 8.51
C THR A 292 4.62 -15.18 7.52
N SER A 293 4.19 -15.27 6.25
CA SER A 293 4.97 -15.90 5.18
C SER A 293 6.02 -14.96 4.56
N SER A 294 5.99 -13.67 4.92
CA SER A 294 6.97 -12.68 4.51
C SER A 294 8.26 -12.77 5.37
N PRO A 295 9.45 -12.87 4.76
CA PRO A 295 10.72 -13.05 5.48
C PRO A 295 11.22 -11.80 6.23
N GLU A 296 10.51 -10.67 6.20
CA GLU A 296 10.86 -9.46 6.96
C GLU A 296 9.65 -8.94 7.79
N PRO A 297 9.41 -9.48 8.99
CA PRO A 297 8.35 -9.01 9.89
C PRO A 297 8.50 -7.54 10.32
N ASP A 298 9.71 -6.99 10.29
CA ASP A 298 10.00 -5.62 10.75
C ASP A 298 9.58 -4.52 9.76
N PHE A 299 9.35 -4.85 8.48
CA PHE A 299 9.02 -3.88 7.42
C PHE A 299 7.53 -3.72 7.13
N LEU A 300 6.71 -4.71 7.50
CA LEU A 300 5.30 -4.84 7.11
C LEU A 300 4.39 -3.72 7.65
N LEU A 301 4.90 -2.98 8.62
CA LEU A 301 4.22 -1.87 9.26
C LEU A 301 5.17 -0.68 9.37
N SER A 302 5.91 -0.37 8.30
CA SER A 302 6.91 0.70 8.26
C SER A 302 6.42 1.99 8.91
N TRP A 303 5.18 2.41 8.64
CA TRP A 303 4.58 3.57 9.30
C TRP A 303 4.49 3.39 10.82
N LEU A 304 3.99 2.26 11.31
CA LEU A 304 3.86 2.00 12.75
C LEU A 304 5.22 1.88 13.42
N TYR A 305 6.20 1.25 12.76
CA TYR A 305 7.57 1.17 13.23
C TYR A 305 8.15 2.57 13.47
N TYR A 306 8.10 3.46 12.46
CA TYR A 306 8.63 4.82 12.61
C TYR A 306 7.81 5.66 13.59
N ARG A 307 6.50 5.43 13.69
CA ARG A 307 5.65 6.09 14.69
C ARG A 307 6.00 5.68 16.11
N ARG A 308 6.11 4.37 16.39
CA ARG A 308 6.50 3.83 17.71
C ARG A 308 7.90 4.27 18.12
N ASN A 309 8.85 4.20 17.18
CA ASN A 309 10.23 4.61 17.44
C ASN A 309 10.44 6.12 17.35
N GLY A 310 9.42 6.91 16.97
CA GLY A 310 9.56 8.35 16.76
C GLY A 310 10.08 9.11 17.98
N CYS A 311 9.65 8.73 19.20
CA CYS A 311 10.15 9.32 20.44
C CYS A 311 11.64 9.03 20.68
N THR A 312 12.12 7.85 20.31
CA THR A 312 13.54 7.48 20.43
C THR A 312 14.36 8.16 19.33
N LEU A 313 13.84 8.18 18.10
CA LEU A 313 14.49 8.78 16.93
C LEU A 313 14.65 10.30 17.06
N LEU A 314 13.63 10.98 17.57
CA LEU A 314 13.57 12.44 17.66
C LEU A 314 13.72 12.95 19.10
N GLY A 315 14.00 12.08 20.07
CA GLY A 315 14.00 12.41 21.50
C GLY A 315 14.98 13.53 21.85
N ASN A 316 16.19 13.49 21.30
CA ASN A 316 17.22 14.53 21.48
C ASN A 316 16.83 15.88 20.88
N TYR A 317 15.84 15.91 19.99
CA TYR A 317 15.36 17.12 19.29
C TYR A 317 13.95 17.51 19.74
N LYS A 318 13.40 16.87 20.78
CA LYS A 318 12.01 17.09 21.23
C LYS A 318 11.72 18.56 21.49
N GLU A 319 12.58 19.25 22.24
CA GLU A 319 12.40 20.67 22.57
C GLU A 319 12.46 21.57 21.32
N LEU A 320 13.42 21.30 20.43
CA LEU A 320 13.57 22.02 19.17
C LEU A 320 12.31 21.88 18.30
N ILE A 321 11.78 20.66 18.18
CA ILE A 321 10.59 20.38 17.39
C ILE A 321 9.33 20.96 18.06
N SER A 322 9.20 20.85 19.38
CA SER A 322 8.07 21.40 20.14
C SER A 322 8.00 22.93 20.08
N SER A 323 9.12 23.62 19.86
CA SER A 323 9.17 25.07 19.63
C SER A 323 9.14 25.47 18.15
N GLY A 324 9.35 24.51 17.25
CA GLY A 324 9.53 24.73 15.84
C GLY A 324 8.25 24.75 14.98
N PRO A 325 8.42 24.84 13.65
CA PRO A 325 7.32 24.99 12.69
C PRO A 325 6.32 23.83 12.68
N LEU A 326 6.73 22.62 13.11
CA LEU A 326 5.87 21.43 13.13
C LEU A 326 5.37 21.06 14.54
N LYS A 327 5.41 21.98 15.50
CA LYS A 327 4.98 21.73 16.90
C LYS A 327 3.57 21.14 17.03
N GLN A 328 2.67 21.48 16.10
CA GLN A 328 1.29 20.97 16.06
C GLN A 328 1.23 19.46 15.85
N LEU A 329 2.23 18.86 15.20
CA LEU A 329 2.34 17.42 14.97
C LEU A 329 2.89 16.65 16.18
N CYS A 330 3.32 17.35 17.23
CA CYS A 330 3.91 16.76 18.43
C CYS A 330 2.89 16.37 19.49
N ARG A 331 1.57 16.53 19.23
CA ARG A 331 0.49 16.21 20.20
C ARG A 331 0.64 14.83 20.84
N CYS A 332 1.12 13.86 20.07
CA CYS A 332 1.33 12.48 20.52
C CYS A 332 2.40 12.32 21.62
N TRP A 333 3.38 13.22 21.69
CA TRP A 333 4.44 13.20 22.72
C TRP A 333 4.01 13.77 24.07
N HIS A 334 2.80 14.32 24.12
CA HIS A 334 2.19 14.92 25.30
C HIS A 334 0.95 14.13 25.74
N LEU A 335 0.71 12.95 25.15
CA LEU A 335 -0.37 12.08 25.59
C LEU A 335 -0.07 11.62 27.04
N PRO A 336 -1.01 11.82 27.98
CA PRO A 336 -0.87 11.29 29.33
C PRO A 336 -0.69 9.77 29.27
N ASP A 337 0.05 9.21 30.22
CA ASP A 337 0.11 7.77 30.39
C ASP A 337 -1.26 7.28 30.89
N ILE A 338 -2.11 6.87 29.94
CA ILE A 338 -3.52 6.53 30.19
C ILE A 338 -3.66 5.25 31.03
N THR A 339 -2.54 4.58 31.35
CA THR A 339 -2.46 3.46 32.29
C THR A 339 -2.96 3.78 33.70
N THR A 340 -3.12 5.06 34.05
CA THR A 340 -3.51 5.50 35.39
C THR A 340 -4.91 6.12 35.49
N GLU A 341 -5.61 6.32 34.37
CA GLU A 341 -6.99 6.82 34.40
C GLU A 341 -7.94 5.65 34.70
N LYS A 342 -8.74 5.78 35.78
CA LYS A 342 -9.84 4.85 36.02
C LYS A 342 -10.73 4.81 34.79
N LEU A 343 -10.96 3.61 34.27
CA LEU A 343 -11.86 3.42 33.15
C LEU A 343 -13.20 4.08 33.47
N PRO A 344 -13.68 5.05 32.68
CA PRO A 344 -15.02 5.58 32.85
C PRO A 344 -16.01 4.43 32.72
N GLN A 345 -16.99 4.36 33.63
CA GLN A 345 -18.10 3.41 33.50
C GLN A 345 -18.87 3.73 32.22
N THR A 346 -18.55 3.03 31.15
CA THR A 346 -19.22 3.19 29.86
C THR A 346 -20.49 2.36 29.82
N LYS A 347 -21.53 2.91 29.19
CA LYS A 347 -22.78 2.19 28.92
C LYS A 347 -22.85 1.69 27.48
N ASP A 348 -21.82 1.91 26.66
CA ASP A 348 -21.81 1.35 25.32
C ASP A 348 -21.66 -0.17 25.41
N VAL A 349 -22.69 -0.87 24.94
CA VAL A 349 -22.78 -2.33 24.91
C VAL A 349 -21.54 -2.97 24.26
N LEU A 350 -20.92 -2.32 23.28
CA LEU A 350 -19.70 -2.83 22.65
C LEU A 350 -18.47 -2.72 23.55
N LEU A 351 -18.35 -1.64 24.31
CA LEU A 351 -17.25 -1.47 25.25
C LEU A 351 -17.43 -2.40 26.46
N VAL A 352 -18.66 -2.62 26.90
CA VAL A 352 -18.98 -3.67 27.89
C VAL A 352 -18.64 -5.06 27.36
N ALA A 353 -19.00 -5.38 26.11
CA ALA A 353 -18.62 -6.66 25.49
C ALA A 353 -17.10 -6.83 25.34
N LEU A 354 -16.36 -5.73 25.12
CA LEU A 354 -14.90 -5.72 25.08
C LEU A 354 -14.31 -5.98 26.47
N GLU A 355 -14.85 -5.34 27.52
CA GLU A 355 -14.49 -5.59 28.92
C GLU A 355 -14.79 -7.03 29.33
N ASP A 356 -15.95 -7.56 28.97
CA ASP A 356 -16.37 -8.95 29.21
C ASP A 356 -15.46 -9.94 28.47
N LEU A 357 -15.09 -9.65 27.22
CA LEU A 357 -14.14 -10.47 26.46
C LEU A 357 -12.80 -10.54 27.18
N VAL A 358 -12.21 -9.39 27.54
CA VAL A 358 -10.93 -9.33 28.27
C VAL A 358 -11.01 -10.11 29.59
N THR A 359 -12.12 -9.98 30.31
CA THR A 359 -12.36 -10.69 31.59
C THR A 359 -12.56 -12.20 31.39
N SER A 360 -13.28 -12.62 30.34
CA SER A 360 -13.57 -14.04 30.07
C SER A 360 -12.31 -14.84 29.74
N LEU A 361 -11.33 -14.20 29.11
CA LEU A 361 -10.04 -14.80 28.76
C LEU A 361 -9.18 -15.14 29.98
N HIS A 362 -9.40 -14.45 31.10
CA HIS A 362 -8.76 -14.77 32.39
C HIS A 362 -9.09 -16.19 32.86
N ASN A 363 -10.29 -16.67 32.53
CA ASN A 363 -10.83 -17.94 33.03
C ASN A 363 -10.66 -19.10 32.05
N GLY A 364 -10.21 -18.85 30.82
CA GLY A 364 -10.21 -19.83 29.71
C GLY A 364 -8.97 -20.73 29.58
N GLY A 365 -7.83 -20.36 30.19
CA GLY A 365 -6.62 -21.20 30.21
C GLY A 365 -5.92 -21.45 28.85
N GLU A 366 -6.35 -20.79 27.77
CA GLU A 366 -5.80 -20.99 26.41
C GLU A 366 -4.49 -20.21 26.14
N LEU A 367 -4.11 -19.26 26.99
CA LEU A 367 -2.97 -18.35 26.80
C LEU A 367 -1.87 -18.56 27.85
N SER A 368 -0.63 -18.26 27.49
CA SER A 368 0.44 -18.06 28.47
C SER A 368 0.13 -16.83 29.35
N LYS A 369 0.76 -16.74 30.53
CA LYS A 369 0.56 -15.57 31.42
C LYS A 369 1.01 -14.28 30.73
N GLU A 370 2.08 -14.36 29.96
CA GLU A 370 2.66 -13.25 29.21
C GLU A 370 1.73 -12.79 28.08
N ASP A 371 1.13 -13.72 27.33
CA ASP A 371 0.18 -13.40 26.26
C ASP A 371 -1.13 -12.85 26.80
N TYR A 372 -1.62 -13.41 27.90
CA TYR A 372 -2.80 -12.88 28.61
C TYR A 372 -2.57 -11.43 29.02
N HIS A 373 -1.45 -11.13 29.67
CA HIS A 373 -1.12 -9.78 30.10
C HIS A 373 -1.03 -8.80 28.91
N ALA A 374 -0.44 -9.24 27.80
CA ALA A 374 -0.33 -8.43 26.59
C ALA A 374 -1.69 -8.10 25.95
N VAL A 375 -2.63 -9.06 25.96
CA VAL A 375 -4.01 -8.88 25.49
C VAL A 375 -4.78 -7.95 26.41
N GLU A 376 -4.70 -8.17 27.72
CA GLU A 376 -5.37 -7.36 28.74
C GLU A 376 -4.92 -5.89 28.66
N GLU A 377 -3.60 -5.67 28.57
CA GLU A 377 -3.01 -4.35 28.36
C GLU A 377 -3.50 -3.71 27.05
N ALA A 378 -3.52 -4.47 25.94
CA ALA A 378 -4.01 -3.97 24.67
C ALA A 378 -5.50 -3.61 24.70
N GLY A 379 -6.33 -4.42 25.37
CA GLY A 379 -7.76 -4.15 25.57
C GLY A 379 -7.98 -2.89 26.40
N HIS A 380 -7.25 -2.74 27.52
CA HIS A 380 -7.31 -1.55 28.36
C HIS A 380 -6.91 -0.28 27.57
N ARG A 381 -5.80 -0.33 26.83
CA ARG A 381 -5.35 0.79 25.98
C ARG A 381 -6.37 1.13 24.88
N LEU A 382 -7.11 0.13 24.38
CA LEU A 382 -8.15 0.34 23.38
C LEU A 382 -9.36 1.09 23.99
N LEU A 383 -9.79 0.68 25.18
CA LEU A 383 -10.86 1.35 25.93
C LEU A 383 -10.47 2.81 26.22
N CYS A 384 -9.24 3.06 26.66
CA CYS A 384 -8.70 4.41 26.83
C CYS A 384 -8.75 5.23 25.53
N ALA A 385 -8.44 4.63 24.38
CA ALA A 385 -8.52 5.30 23.09
C ALA A 385 -9.96 5.66 22.70
N PHE A 386 -10.96 4.83 23.04
CA PHE A 386 -12.38 5.17 22.88
C PHE A 386 -12.82 6.33 23.75
N VAL A 387 -12.48 6.30 25.04
CA VAL A 387 -12.76 7.41 25.97
C VAL A 387 -12.17 8.71 25.46
N ARG A 388 -10.92 8.67 24.99
CA ARG A 388 -10.26 9.84 24.39
C ARG A 388 -11.00 10.32 23.15
N ALA A 389 -11.39 9.41 22.26
CA ALA A 389 -12.15 9.78 21.06
C ALA A 389 -13.48 10.44 21.41
N ASP A 390 -14.17 9.96 22.45
CA ASP A 390 -15.43 10.54 22.92
C ASP A 390 -15.20 11.93 23.56
N ASN A 391 -14.15 12.09 24.36
CA ASN A 391 -13.78 13.37 24.97
C ASN A 391 -13.39 14.43 23.91
N LEU A 392 -12.71 14.02 22.84
CA LEU A 392 -12.34 14.91 21.73
C LEU A 392 -13.53 15.25 20.82
N GLY A 393 -14.53 14.38 20.73
CA GLY A 393 -15.72 14.60 19.92
C GLY A 393 -15.36 14.94 18.46
N SER A 394 -15.74 16.15 18.02
CA SER A 394 -15.45 16.63 16.65
C SER A 394 -13.98 16.90 16.37
N ASP A 395 -13.14 17.05 17.41
CA ASP A 395 -11.71 17.33 17.27
C ASP A 395 -10.87 16.04 17.11
N PHE A 396 -11.51 14.88 17.24
CA PHE A 396 -10.87 13.58 17.01
C PHE A 396 -10.41 13.47 15.56
N ASN A 397 -9.10 13.25 15.37
CA ASN A 397 -8.48 13.22 14.06
C ASN A 397 -7.62 11.95 13.87
N PRO A 398 -7.13 11.69 12.64
CA PRO A 398 -6.35 10.50 12.33
C PRO A 398 -5.09 10.30 13.20
N TRP A 399 -4.48 11.37 13.69
CA TRP A 399 -3.31 11.26 14.56
C TRP A 399 -3.67 10.75 15.95
N ASP A 400 -4.82 11.15 16.51
CA ASP A 400 -5.31 10.60 17.77
C ASP A 400 -5.59 9.10 17.67
N ALA A 401 -6.21 8.65 16.57
CA ALA A 401 -6.49 7.23 16.33
C ALA A 401 -5.22 6.38 16.20
N VAL A 402 -4.16 6.94 15.61
CA VAL A 402 -2.88 6.26 15.42
C VAL A 402 -2.03 6.26 16.69
N CYS A 403 -2.03 7.36 17.44
CA CYS A 403 -1.21 7.51 18.64
C CYS A 403 -1.84 6.88 19.88
N GLY A 404 -3.15 6.68 19.88
CA GLY A 404 -3.87 6.08 21.00
C GLY A 404 -3.57 4.59 21.16
N TRP A 405 -4.00 3.75 20.23
CA TRP A 405 -3.91 2.30 20.40
C TRP A 405 -2.72 1.65 19.65
N PRO A 406 -2.58 1.79 18.32
CA PRO A 406 -1.52 1.10 17.59
C PRO A 406 -0.11 1.40 18.10
N MET A 407 0.17 2.65 18.49
CA MET A 407 1.47 3.04 19.03
C MET A 407 1.77 2.50 20.42
N LEU A 408 0.74 2.18 21.22
CA LEU A 408 0.90 1.86 22.65
C LEU A 408 0.83 0.36 22.97
N VAL A 409 0.27 -0.47 22.10
CA VAL A 409 0.22 -1.92 22.36
C VAL A 409 1.62 -2.55 22.35
N SER A 410 1.82 -3.52 23.25
CA SER A 410 3.12 -4.16 23.47
C SER A 410 3.63 -4.96 22.26
N LEU A 411 4.95 -5.22 22.24
CA LEU A 411 5.55 -6.08 21.23
C LEU A 411 4.97 -7.51 21.28
N GLN A 412 4.64 -8.00 22.48
CA GLN A 412 4.03 -9.31 22.65
C GLN A 412 2.65 -9.37 22.01
N TYR A 413 1.82 -8.34 22.21
CA TYR A 413 0.53 -8.24 21.51
C TYR A 413 0.70 -8.22 19.99
N THR A 414 1.69 -7.49 19.46
CA THR A 414 1.94 -7.49 18.00
C THR A 414 2.38 -8.85 17.46
N ARG A 415 3.05 -9.69 18.26
CA ARG A 415 3.36 -11.07 17.88
C ARG A 415 2.10 -11.92 17.80
N LEU A 416 1.17 -11.75 18.74
CA LEU A 416 -0.13 -12.42 18.71
C LEU A 416 -0.95 -12.01 17.47
N LEU A 417 -0.92 -10.72 17.10
CA LEU A 417 -1.51 -10.25 15.84
C LEU A 417 -0.86 -10.90 14.62
N ALA A 418 0.48 -11.00 14.60
CA ALA A 418 1.19 -11.67 13.51
C ALA A 418 0.81 -13.15 13.40
N GLN A 419 0.68 -13.82 14.53
CA GLN A 419 0.24 -15.22 14.60
C GLN A 419 -1.27 -15.38 14.30
N GLN A 420 -1.98 -14.31 13.96
CA GLN A 420 -3.42 -14.31 13.74
C GLN A 420 -4.20 -14.90 14.93
N HIS A 421 -3.71 -14.65 16.15
CA HIS A 421 -4.37 -15.14 17.35
C HIS A 421 -5.79 -14.55 17.44
N PRO A 422 -6.84 -15.38 17.65
CA PRO A 422 -8.22 -14.93 17.53
C PRO A 422 -8.56 -13.69 18.36
N VAL A 423 -8.09 -13.68 19.61
CA VAL A 423 -8.32 -12.56 20.53
C VAL A 423 -7.65 -11.27 20.06
N ALA A 424 -6.43 -11.36 19.53
CA ALA A 424 -5.72 -10.20 19.03
C ALA A 424 -6.42 -9.63 17.79
N LEU A 425 -6.91 -10.52 16.92
CA LEU A 425 -7.73 -10.13 15.77
C LEU A 425 -9.05 -9.48 16.20
N ILE A 426 -9.70 -9.96 17.26
CA ILE A 426 -10.92 -9.34 17.80
C ILE A 426 -10.64 -7.92 18.30
N LEU A 427 -9.60 -7.71 19.10
CA LEU A 427 -9.21 -6.37 19.56
C LEU A 427 -8.90 -5.43 18.38
N LEU A 428 -8.25 -5.94 17.33
CA LEU A 428 -8.05 -5.20 16.08
C LEU A 428 -9.38 -4.85 15.38
N GLY A 429 -10.36 -5.76 15.40
CA GLY A 429 -11.71 -5.49 14.91
C GLY A 429 -12.39 -4.34 15.67
N TYR A 430 -12.26 -4.30 16.99
CA TYR A 430 -12.77 -3.17 17.78
C TYR A 430 -12.05 -1.85 17.44
N TYR A 431 -10.74 -1.88 17.17
CA TYR A 431 -10.03 -0.69 16.68
C TYR A 431 -10.60 -0.15 15.36
N CYS A 432 -11.17 -1.00 14.49
CA CYS A 432 -11.85 -0.52 13.28
C CYS A 432 -13.02 0.43 13.57
N LEU A 433 -13.67 0.34 14.74
CA LEU A 433 -14.73 1.29 15.13
C LEU A 433 -14.17 2.69 15.44
N LEU A 434 -12.95 2.79 15.99
CA LEU A 434 -12.27 4.07 16.15
C LEU A 434 -11.99 4.69 14.78
N LEU A 435 -11.50 3.88 13.84
CA LEU A 435 -11.28 4.34 12.47
C LEU A 435 -12.59 4.69 11.74
N LYS A 436 -13.72 4.04 12.08
CA LYS A 436 -15.07 4.38 11.54
C LYS A 436 -15.38 5.86 11.76
N LYS A 437 -15.07 6.41 12.94
CA LYS A 437 -15.30 7.83 13.27
C LYS A 437 -14.58 8.77 12.30
N LEU A 438 -13.54 8.28 11.63
CA LEU A 438 -12.70 9.04 10.70
C LEU A 438 -12.95 8.70 9.23
N GLN A 439 -13.98 7.91 8.91
CA GLN A 439 -14.31 7.45 7.54
C GLN A 439 -14.45 8.60 6.51
N GLY A 440 -14.76 9.82 6.97
CA GLY A 440 -14.83 11.00 6.12
C GLY A 440 -13.48 11.43 5.51
N HIS A 441 -12.35 10.97 6.05
CA HIS A 441 -11.03 11.20 5.46
C HIS A 441 -10.83 10.25 4.27
N TRP A 442 -10.49 10.81 3.11
CA TRP A 442 -10.38 10.07 1.83
C TRP A 442 -9.38 8.90 1.87
N PHE A 443 -8.36 9.00 2.72
CA PHE A 443 -7.33 7.98 2.90
C PHE A 443 -7.75 6.90 3.89
N ILE A 444 -8.73 7.13 4.77
CA ILE A 444 -9.31 6.09 5.63
C ILE A 444 -10.45 5.41 4.89
N GLY A 445 -11.47 6.16 4.46
CA GLY A 445 -12.60 5.65 3.68
C GLY A 445 -13.14 4.30 4.20
N ASN A 446 -13.24 3.32 3.30
CA ASN A 446 -13.73 1.97 3.61
C ASN A 446 -12.64 1.00 4.08
N TYR A 447 -11.43 1.48 4.41
CA TYR A 447 -10.37 0.62 4.96
C TYR A 447 -10.83 -0.18 6.18
N PRO A 448 -11.46 0.42 7.22
CA PRO A 448 -11.75 -0.32 8.43
C PRO A 448 -12.80 -1.42 8.22
N LEU A 449 -13.78 -1.20 7.34
CA LEU A 449 -14.74 -2.24 6.95
C LEU A 449 -14.05 -3.43 6.26
N ARG A 450 -13.14 -3.15 5.31
CA ARG A 450 -12.38 -4.21 4.63
C ARG A 450 -11.53 -4.99 5.63
N LEU A 451 -10.92 -4.30 6.59
CA LEU A 451 -10.15 -4.93 7.66
C LEU A 451 -11.03 -5.81 8.57
N LEU A 452 -12.25 -5.38 8.90
CA LEU A 452 -13.21 -6.21 9.66
C LEU A 452 -13.54 -7.52 8.94
N TYR A 453 -13.76 -7.47 7.61
CA TYR A 453 -13.99 -8.67 6.81
C TYR A 453 -12.77 -9.60 6.75
N LEU A 454 -11.55 -9.04 6.68
CA LEU A 454 -10.31 -9.81 6.74
C LEU A 454 -10.11 -10.47 8.11
N VAL A 455 -10.33 -9.71 9.19
CA VAL A 455 -10.33 -10.22 10.57
C VAL A 455 -11.32 -11.37 10.71
N LYS A 456 -12.56 -11.21 10.24
CA LYS A 456 -13.56 -12.30 10.26
C LYS A 456 -13.10 -13.53 9.47
N GLY A 457 -12.49 -13.33 8.31
CA GLY A 457 -11.95 -14.41 7.47
C GLY A 457 -10.81 -15.19 8.13
N GLY A 458 -10.03 -14.55 9.00
CA GLY A 458 -8.97 -15.20 9.79
C GLY A 458 -9.45 -15.88 11.08
N LEU A 459 -10.73 -15.77 11.43
CA LEU A 459 -11.29 -16.31 12.67
C LEU A 459 -12.09 -17.61 12.43
N GLU A 460 -11.99 -18.54 13.38
CA GLU A 460 -12.91 -19.69 13.46
C GLU A 460 -14.35 -19.22 13.75
N LEU A 461 -15.33 -20.01 13.29
CA LEU A 461 -16.76 -19.71 13.43
C LEU A 461 -17.20 -19.33 14.85
N ARG A 462 -16.61 -19.95 15.88
CA ARG A 462 -16.94 -19.66 17.30
C ARG A 462 -16.66 -18.21 17.70
N TRP A 463 -15.75 -17.52 17.02
CA TRP A 463 -15.35 -16.14 17.31
C TRP A 463 -16.12 -15.10 16.46
N HIS A 464 -16.90 -15.53 15.46
CA HIS A 464 -17.58 -14.62 14.53
C HIS A 464 -18.60 -13.72 15.23
N CYS A 465 -19.20 -14.18 16.33
CA CYS A 465 -20.16 -13.39 17.11
C CYS A 465 -19.57 -12.05 17.64
N TYR A 466 -18.26 -11.99 17.90
CA TYR A 466 -17.58 -10.77 18.36
C TYR A 466 -17.30 -9.76 17.23
N ILE A 467 -17.36 -10.19 15.97
CA ILE A 467 -17.08 -9.35 14.79
C ILE A 467 -18.35 -9.01 14.02
N ASP A 468 -19.31 -9.93 13.96
CA ASP A 468 -20.57 -9.76 13.21
C ASP A 468 -21.35 -8.54 13.71
N SER A 469 -21.39 -8.33 15.03
CA SER A 469 -21.99 -7.13 15.63
C SER A 469 -21.30 -5.83 15.18
N LEU A 470 -19.98 -5.87 14.95
CA LEU A 470 -19.19 -4.73 14.50
C LEU A 470 -19.46 -4.40 13.03
N ILE A 471 -19.54 -5.44 12.19
CA ILE A 471 -19.86 -5.31 10.76
C ILE A 471 -21.29 -4.78 10.59
N ASN A 472 -22.26 -5.33 11.31
CA ASN A 472 -23.65 -4.88 11.25
C ASN A 472 -23.76 -3.40 11.67
N ARG A 473 -23.11 -2.99 12.76
CA ARG A 473 -23.10 -1.56 13.18
C ARG A 473 -22.45 -0.68 12.10
N TRP A 474 -21.47 -1.17 11.35
CA TRP A 474 -20.92 -0.42 10.21
C TRP A 474 -21.96 -0.20 9.11
N GLU A 475 -22.65 -1.25 8.71
CA GLU A 475 -23.64 -1.24 7.62
C GLU A 475 -24.93 -0.48 7.98
N GLU A 476 -25.32 -0.49 9.24
CA GLU A 476 -26.52 0.20 9.76
C GLU A 476 -26.33 1.72 9.92
N GLY A 477 -25.10 2.24 9.78
CA GLY A 477 -24.83 3.68 9.84
C GLY A 477 -24.99 4.33 11.23
N LEU A 478 -25.15 3.52 12.29
CA LEU A 478 -25.30 3.95 13.69
C LEU A 478 -23.95 4.23 14.38
#